data_AF-R8BEJ6-F1
#
_entry.id   AF-R8BEJ6-F1
#
_cell.length_a   1.000
_cell.length_b   1.000
_cell.length_c   1.000
_cell.angle_alpha   90.00
_cell.angle_beta   90.00
_cell.angle_gamma   90.00
#
_symmetry.space_group_name_H-M   'P 1'
#
loop_
_entity.id
_entity.type
_entity.pdbx_description
1 polymer ?
#
loop_
_entity_poly.entity_id
_entity_poly.type
_entity_poly.pdbx_seq_one_letter_code
_entity_poly.pdbx_strand_id
1 'polypeptide(L)'
;MVCTFGNPWYSQCVPGNLDEPLPGVPDVPIVTETQRTTVTVGGPQPTVVTTYITYLTPAPTSPPTAPPPLQPTVTVIGGVTYTFVPDAPYTPPPLPPQKHVREPTAVAPRAPTPTTLQKGQYWIRAVASPNFHKYLQTKPANEPGTALIEDYRTAGQFNIVDGQLVESSGGNPLYMNVEKPDDFTQRALATWFNTTKNTFGTFAFQGDAVTWSTPEVKRQNLAAWLVCKGQALFINTGAYAYQTPAGCADQTIHYYNGDTANN
;
A
#
# COMPACT_ATOMS: atom_id res chain seq x y z
N MET A 1 -13.27 10.58 15.02
CA MET A 1 -13.59 9.33 14.29
C MET A 1 -13.63 8.25 15.35
N VAL A 2 -14.79 7.62 15.58
CA VAL A 2 -15.06 6.65 16.65
C VAL A 2 -14.65 5.26 16.14
N CYS A 3 -13.79 4.53 16.85
CA CYS A 3 -13.27 3.21 16.44
C CYS A 3 -13.98 2.11 17.23
N THR A 4 -14.49 1.09 16.53
CA THR A 4 -15.44 0.12 17.10
C THR A 4 -14.99 -1.35 16.99
N PHE A 5 -13.81 -1.68 16.43
CA PHE A 5 -13.31 -3.06 16.35
C PHE A 5 -11.78 -3.14 16.33
N GLY A 6 -11.23 -4.23 16.89
CA GLY A 6 -9.83 -4.63 16.79
C GLY A 6 -9.70 -6.13 16.48
N ASN A 7 -8.77 -6.52 15.62
CA ASN A 7 -8.48 -7.93 15.31
C ASN A 7 -7.28 -8.42 16.16
N PRO A 8 -7.18 -9.72 16.48
CA PRO A 8 -6.14 -10.25 17.39
C PRO A 8 -4.72 -10.36 16.79
N TRP A 9 -4.55 -10.12 15.50
CA TRP A 9 -3.27 -10.22 14.77
C TRP A 9 -2.66 -8.87 14.40
N TYR A 10 -3.45 -7.79 14.32
CA TYR A 10 -2.95 -6.43 14.09
C TYR A 10 -3.85 -5.35 14.73
N SER A 11 -3.23 -4.37 15.39
CA SER A 11 -3.87 -3.15 15.89
C SER A 11 -4.18 -2.17 14.75
N GLN A 12 -5.16 -2.48 13.90
CA GLN A 12 -5.58 -1.61 12.78
C GLN A 12 -7.00 -1.11 13.00
N CYS A 13 -7.19 0.21 13.05
CA CYS A 13 -8.52 0.85 13.08
C CYS A 13 -9.10 0.91 11.65
N VAL A 14 -10.32 0.40 11.49
CA VAL A 14 -11.11 0.41 10.24
C VAL A 14 -12.15 1.55 10.32
N PRO A 15 -12.47 2.28 9.23
CA PRO A 15 -13.49 3.32 9.28
C PRO A 15 -14.90 2.72 9.21
N GLY A 16 -15.77 3.08 10.15
CA GLY A 16 -17.22 2.89 10.12
C GLY A 16 -17.96 4.22 10.35
N ASN A 17 -19.21 4.33 9.88
CA ASN A 17 -20.07 5.50 10.09
C ASN A 17 -20.86 5.38 11.41
N LEU A 18 -21.21 6.54 11.99
CA LEU A 18 -21.92 6.71 13.27
C LEU A 18 -23.39 6.25 13.26
N ASP A 19 -23.96 5.91 12.11
CA ASP A 19 -25.42 5.80 11.94
C ASP A 19 -25.95 4.35 11.81
N GLU A 20 -25.12 3.33 12.05
CA GLU A 20 -25.60 1.94 12.11
C GLU A 20 -25.58 1.46 13.57
N PRO A 21 -26.70 1.57 14.31
CA PRO A 21 -26.74 1.11 15.70
C PRO A 21 -26.58 -0.41 15.76
N LEU A 22 -25.48 -0.87 16.35
CA LEU A 22 -25.36 -2.25 16.80
C LEU A 22 -26.39 -2.48 17.93
N PRO A 23 -27.19 -3.55 17.89
CA PRO A 23 -28.17 -3.80 18.93
C PRO A 23 -27.48 -4.00 20.28
N GLY A 24 -27.59 -3.03 21.18
CA GLY A 24 -27.19 -3.16 22.60
C GLY A 24 -25.93 -2.41 23.05
N VAL A 25 -25.32 -1.53 22.24
CA VAL A 25 -24.19 -0.69 22.69
C VAL A 25 -24.62 0.77 22.77
N PRO A 26 -24.55 1.43 23.95
CA PRO A 26 -24.91 2.84 24.08
C PRO A 26 -23.88 3.77 23.43
N ASP A 27 -24.37 4.75 22.66
CA ASP A 27 -23.57 5.74 21.95
C ASP A 27 -22.86 6.70 22.93
N VAL A 28 -21.52 6.59 23.01
CA VAL A 28 -20.67 7.58 23.69
C VAL A 28 -19.65 8.10 22.68
N PRO A 29 -19.50 9.42 22.49
CA PRO A 29 -18.55 9.96 21.52
C PRO A 29 -17.11 9.59 21.91
N ILE A 30 -16.32 9.09 20.95
CA ILE A 30 -14.90 8.78 21.12
C ILE A 30 -14.07 9.97 20.63
N VAL A 31 -13.09 10.38 21.43
CA VAL A 31 -12.13 11.44 21.10
C VAL A 31 -10.84 10.82 20.57
N THR A 32 -10.30 11.40 19.51
CA THR A 32 -9.04 10.98 18.88
C THR A 32 -7.93 11.92 19.32
N GLU A 33 -6.94 11.41 20.06
CA GLU A 33 -5.76 12.19 20.48
C GLU A 33 -4.52 11.64 19.78
N THR A 34 -3.73 12.53 19.18
CA THR A 34 -2.45 12.18 18.55
C THR A 34 -1.32 12.86 19.30
N GLN A 35 -0.40 12.07 19.84
CA GLN A 35 0.84 12.55 20.42
C GLN A 35 1.99 12.37 19.44
N ARG A 36 2.77 13.42 19.22
CA ARG A 36 4.00 13.39 18.42
C ARG A 36 5.20 13.39 19.36
N THR A 37 6.07 12.40 19.20
CA THR A 37 7.33 12.29 19.94
C THR A 37 8.47 12.33 18.95
N THR A 38 9.40 13.26 19.11
CA THR A 38 10.59 13.35 18.25
C THR A 38 11.83 13.01 19.08
N VAL A 39 12.62 12.04 18.64
CA VAL A 39 13.84 11.59 19.29
C VAL A 39 15.02 11.75 18.33
N THR A 40 16.06 12.44 18.78
CA THR A 40 17.31 12.57 18.03
C THR A 40 18.32 11.55 18.56
N VAL A 41 18.79 10.66 17.71
CA VAL A 41 19.77 9.63 18.08
C VAL A 41 21.17 10.10 17.69
N GLY A 42 22.08 10.13 18.67
CA GLY A 42 23.45 10.60 18.49
C GLY A 42 24.35 9.59 17.75
N GLY A 43 25.18 10.11 16.86
CA GLY A 43 26.17 9.38 16.06
C GLY A 43 26.99 10.38 15.22
N PRO A 44 27.95 9.92 14.37
CA PRO A 44 28.78 10.79 13.54
C PRO A 44 27.95 11.67 12.57
N GLN A 45 26.71 11.26 12.27
CA GLN A 45 25.64 12.13 11.80
C GLN A 45 24.39 11.88 12.65
N PRO A 46 23.92 12.87 13.44
CA PRO A 46 22.72 12.70 14.26
C PRO A 46 21.48 12.52 13.38
N THR A 47 20.66 11.53 13.72
CA THR A 47 19.43 11.20 12.98
C THR A 47 18.22 11.60 13.80
N VAL A 48 17.30 12.35 13.20
CA VAL A 48 16.03 12.75 13.84
C VAL A 48 14.96 11.75 13.47
N VAL A 49 14.38 11.11 14.48
CA VAL A 49 13.27 10.17 14.35
C VAL A 49 12.02 10.85 14.90
N THR A 50 11.01 11.04 14.06
CA THR A 50 9.70 11.52 14.51
C THR A 50 8.72 10.35 14.54
N THR A 51 8.09 10.13 15.67
CA THR A 51 7.07 9.11 15.90
C THR A 51 5.74 9.80 16.22
N TYR A 52 4.65 9.24 15.71
CA TYR A 52 3.30 9.66 16.04
C TYR A 52 2.58 8.47 16.68
N ILE A 53 1.96 8.70 17.83
CA ILE A 53 1.17 7.71 18.56
C ILE A 53 -0.24 8.28 18.67
N THR A 54 -1.22 7.60 18.09
CA THR A 54 -2.64 7.99 18.18
C THR A 54 -3.35 6.95 19.03
N TYR A 55 -4.06 7.40 20.06
CA TYR A 55 -4.89 6.55 20.90
C TYR A 55 -6.30 7.15 21.04
N LEU A 56 -7.24 6.31 21.45
CA LEU A 56 -8.67 6.63 21.49
C LEU A 56 -9.17 6.55 22.93
N THR A 57 -9.82 7.60 23.39
CA THR A 57 -10.35 7.70 24.76
C THR A 57 -11.85 8.02 24.72
N PRO A 58 -12.68 7.38 25.56
CA PRO A 58 -14.10 7.71 25.71
C PRO A 58 -14.28 9.15 26.24
N ALA A 59 -15.22 9.91 25.68
CA ALA A 59 -15.48 11.28 26.14
C ALA A 59 -16.17 11.31 27.52
N PRO A 60 -15.76 12.21 28.44
CA PRO A 60 -16.51 12.48 29.66
C PRO A 60 -17.85 13.18 29.35
N THR A 61 -18.89 12.85 30.11
CA THR A 61 -20.30 13.18 29.85
C THR A 61 -20.73 14.61 30.24
N SER A 62 -19.80 15.54 30.47
CA SER A 62 -20.13 16.92 30.84
C SER A 62 -19.32 17.95 30.04
N PRO A 63 -19.96 19.03 29.55
CA PRO A 63 -19.31 20.00 28.68
C PRO A 63 -18.32 20.89 29.47
N PRO A 64 -17.09 21.12 28.99
CA PRO A 64 -16.26 22.20 29.50
C PRO A 64 -16.68 23.54 28.87
N THR A 65 -16.82 24.53 29.73
CA THR A 65 -17.15 25.92 29.42
C THR A 65 -16.03 26.60 28.63
N ALA A 66 -16.36 27.12 27.43
CA ALA A 66 -15.59 28.02 26.55
C ALA A 66 -14.22 27.52 26.02
N PRO A 67 -13.89 27.77 24.73
CA PRO A 67 -12.58 27.43 24.19
C PRO A 67 -11.51 28.38 24.75
N PRO A 68 -10.38 27.88 25.29
CA PRO A 68 -9.26 28.73 25.67
C PRO A 68 -8.59 29.31 24.41
N PRO A 69 -7.93 30.48 24.50
CA PRO A 69 -7.26 31.07 23.35
C PRO A 69 -6.17 30.12 22.81
N LEU A 70 -5.96 30.13 21.49
CA LEU A 70 -4.91 29.36 20.80
C LEU A 70 -3.55 29.69 21.42
N GLN A 71 -3.12 28.86 22.36
CA GLN A 71 -1.78 28.92 22.91
C GLN A 71 -0.88 27.99 22.10
N PRO A 72 0.37 28.41 21.83
CA PRO A 72 1.37 27.53 21.27
C PRO A 72 1.44 26.24 22.09
N THR A 73 1.22 25.10 21.45
CA THR A 73 1.24 23.81 22.15
C THR A 73 2.67 23.49 22.54
N VAL A 74 2.92 23.47 23.84
CA VAL A 74 4.22 23.23 24.42
C VAL A 74 4.32 21.80 24.95
N THR A 75 5.28 21.02 24.47
CA THR A 75 5.48 19.63 24.95
C THR A 75 6.88 19.46 25.54
N VAL A 76 6.95 18.87 26.75
CA VAL A 76 8.20 18.55 27.45
C VAL A 76 8.45 17.04 27.44
N ILE A 77 9.51 16.59 26.77
CA ILE A 77 9.91 15.18 26.71
C ILE A 77 11.32 15.07 27.27
N GLY A 78 11.50 14.26 28.32
CA GLY A 78 12.80 14.10 28.99
C GLY A 78 13.38 15.40 29.60
N GLY A 79 12.53 16.41 29.85
CA GLY A 79 12.93 17.73 30.38
C GLY A 79 13.10 18.85 29.34
N VAL A 80 12.83 18.63 28.04
CA VAL A 80 13.03 19.64 26.98
C VAL A 80 11.73 20.00 26.25
N THR A 81 11.54 21.30 25.98
CA THR A 81 10.27 21.97 25.63
C THR A 81 10.18 22.44 24.16
N TYR A 82 9.07 22.21 23.43
CA TYR A 82 8.89 22.54 21.97
C TYR A 82 7.52 23.16 21.57
N THR A 83 7.41 23.93 20.46
CA THR A 83 6.23 24.74 20.03
C THR A 83 5.90 24.75 18.51
N PHE A 84 4.62 24.82 18.05
CA PHE A 84 4.18 24.75 16.62
C PHE A 84 3.08 25.78 16.17
N VAL A 85 2.99 26.11 14.84
CA VAL A 85 2.01 27.06 14.19
C VAL A 85 1.53 26.56 12.79
N PRO A 86 0.26 26.73 12.34
CA PRO A 86 -0.28 26.23 11.05
C PRO A 86 -0.56 27.27 9.92
N ASP A 87 -0.51 26.84 8.62
CA ASP A 87 -0.73 27.66 7.39
C ASP A 87 -1.89 27.16 6.46
N ALA A 88 -2.32 27.99 5.49
CA ALA A 88 -3.60 27.96 4.73
C ALA A 88 -3.59 27.27 3.30
N PRO A 89 -4.76 26.91 2.69
CA PRO A 89 -4.86 25.98 1.53
C PRO A 89 -4.90 26.60 0.09
N TYR A 90 -4.53 25.80 -0.95
CA TYR A 90 -4.39 26.15 -2.39
C TYR A 90 -5.23 25.27 -3.35
N THR A 91 -5.48 25.71 -4.61
CA THR A 91 -6.27 25.02 -5.68
C THR A 91 -5.60 25.00 -7.07
N PRO A 92 -5.62 23.88 -7.85
CA PRO A 92 -4.93 23.76 -9.16
C PRO A 92 -5.85 23.83 -10.44
N PRO A 93 -5.27 24.02 -11.67
CA PRO A 93 -6.00 24.21 -12.96
C PRO A 93 -6.12 22.95 -13.88
N PRO A 94 -6.88 22.98 -15.02
CA PRO A 94 -7.35 21.79 -15.75
C PRO A 94 -6.52 21.32 -16.98
N LEU A 95 -6.67 20.03 -17.34
CA LEU A 95 -5.88 19.26 -18.34
C LEU A 95 -6.47 19.19 -19.78
N PRO A 96 -5.65 18.89 -20.83
CA PRO A 96 -6.05 18.83 -22.26
C PRO A 96 -6.63 17.46 -22.73
N PRO A 97 -7.25 17.38 -23.94
CA PRO A 97 -8.07 16.23 -24.36
C PRO A 97 -7.31 15.05 -24.99
N GLN A 98 -7.70 13.81 -24.65
CA GLN A 98 -7.13 12.54 -25.14
C GLN A 98 -7.80 12.00 -26.42
N LYS A 99 -7.02 11.47 -27.37
CA LYS A 99 -7.48 10.74 -28.58
C LYS A 99 -7.83 9.28 -28.25
N HIS A 100 -8.97 8.78 -28.77
CA HIS A 100 -9.40 7.39 -28.61
C HIS A 100 -8.55 6.40 -29.42
N VAL A 101 -7.95 5.43 -28.75
CA VAL A 101 -7.32 4.23 -29.34
C VAL A 101 -8.35 3.10 -29.36
N ARG A 102 -8.43 2.35 -30.48
CA ARG A 102 -9.33 1.20 -30.65
C ARG A 102 -8.93 0.04 -29.72
N GLU A 103 -9.95 -0.64 -29.19
CA GLU A 103 -9.86 -1.77 -28.26
C GLU A 103 -9.27 -3.04 -28.95
N PRO A 104 -8.30 -3.77 -28.34
CA PRO A 104 -7.71 -4.95 -28.95
C PRO A 104 -8.61 -6.20 -28.78
N THR A 105 -8.59 -7.06 -29.80
CA THR A 105 -9.24 -8.38 -29.82
C THR A 105 -8.66 -9.31 -28.76
N ALA A 106 -9.51 -10.03 -28.02
CA ALA A 106 -9.10 -10.90 -26.91
C ALA A 106 -8.20 -12.07 -27.38
N VAL A 107 -6.94 -12.07 -26.96
CA VAL A 107 -5.97 -13.15 -27.17
C VAL A 107 -6.21 -14.26 -26.12
N ALA A 108 -6.26 -15.52 -26.55
CA ALA A 108 -6.40 -16.66 -25.63
C ALA A 108 -5.23 -16.71 -24.63
N PRO A 109 -5.45 -17.09 -23.35
CA PRO A 109 -4.38 -17.16 -22.36
C PRO A 109 -3.36 -18.24 -22.76
N ARG A 110 -2.09 -17.85 -22.91
CA ARG A 110 -0.97 -18.80 -23.02
C ARG A 110 -0.63 -19.33 -21.63
N ALA A 111 -0.36 -20.63 -21.50
CA ALA A 111 0.11 -21.20 -20.24
C ALA A 111 1.52 -20.66 -19.91
N PRO A 112 1.83 -20.31 -18.65
CA PRO A 112 3.16 -19.88 -18.24
C PRO A 112 4.11 -21.05 -18.44
N THR A 113 5.30 -20.74 -18.93
CA THR A 113 6.39 -21.71 -18.98
C THR A 113 7.59 -21.06 -18.32
N PRO A 114 8.22 -21.70 -17.32
CA PRO A 114 7.96 -23.05 -16.79
C PRO A 114 6.90 -23.11 -15.67
N THR A 115 6.33 -24.29 -15.45
CA THR A 115 5.36 -24.59 -14.36
C THR A 115 5.99 -25.14 -13.09
N THR A 116 7.28 -25.49 -13.15
CA THR A 116 8.10 -25.86 -11.98
C THR A 116 9.05 -24.71 -11.67
N LEU A 117 9.26 -24.44 -10.39
CA LEU A 117 10.08 -23.34 -9.92
C LEU A 117 11.53 -23.51 -10.38
N GLN A 118 12.04 -22.51 -11.11
CA GLN A 118 13.43 -22.46 -11.52
C GLN A 118 14.31 -22.04 -10.34
N LYS A 119 15.56 -22.51 -10.35
CA LYS A 119 16.53 -22.18 -9.31
C LYS A 119 16.68 -20.65 -9.20
N GLY A 120 16.53 -20.13 -7.99
CA GLY A 120 16.67 -18.70 -7.71
C GLY A 120 15.48 -17.85 -8.15
N GLN A 121 14.35 -18.48 -8.49
CA GLN A 121 13.07 -17.82 -8.73
C GLN A 121 12.08 -18.13 -7.61
N TYR A 122 11.02 -17.35 -7.53
CA TYR A 122 9.93 -17.48 -6.59
C TYR A 122 8.59 -17.29 -7.28
N TRP A 123 7.56 -17.97 -6.79
CA TRP A 123 6.19 -17.56 -7.05
C TRP A 123 5.88 -16.34 -6.18
N ILE A 124 5.10 -15.38 -6.67
CA ILE A 124 4.62 -14.27 -5.83
C ILE A 124 3.11 -14.38 -5.74
N ARG A 125 2.55 -14.42 -4.53
CA ARG A 125 1.12 -14.62 -4.29
C ARG A 125 0.55 -13.69 -3.24
N ALA A 126 -0.73 -13.39 -3.36
CA ALA A 126 -1.49 -12.68 -2.34
C ALA A 126 -1.82 -13.59 -1.15
N VAL A 127 -1.76 -13.04 0.06
CA VAL A 127 -1.94 -13.78 1.33
C VAL A 127 -3.18 -13.34 2.11
N ALA A 128 -4.05 -12.53 1.51
CA ALA A 128 -5.31 -12.11 2.12
C ALA A 128 -6.50 -12.27 1.15
N SER A 129 -7.69 -12.51 1.70
CA SER A 129 -8.93 -12.45 0.93
C SER A 129 -9.12 -11.06 0.30
N PRO A 130 -9.79 -10.95 -0.87
CA PRO A 130 -10.40 -12.02 -1.67
C PRO A 130 -9.43 -12.71 -2.64
N ASN A 131 -8.16 -12.33 -2.68
CA ASN A 131 -7.18 -12.82 -3.65
C ASN A 131 -6.22 -13.86 -3.04
N PHE A 132 -6.60 -14.46 -1.92
CA PHE A 132 -5.78 -15.45 -1.23
C PHE A 132 -5.38 -16.57 -2.20
N HIS A 133 -4.07 -16.85 -2.28
CA HIS A 133 -3.49 -17.84 -3.21
C HIS A 133 -3.68 -17.54 -4.70
N LYS A 134 -3.93 -16.27 -5.06
CA LYS A 134 -3.74 -15.79 -6.42
C LYS A 134 -2.32 -15.26 -6.62
N TYR A 135 -1.80 -15.41 -7.83
CA TYR A 135 -0.40 -15.25 -8.19
C TYR A 135 -0.15 -14.12 -9.17
N LEU A 136 0.98 -13.45 -8.97
CA LEU A 136 1.51 -12.43 -9.87
C LEU A 136 1.79 -13.03 -11.25
N GLN A 137 1.32 -12.35 -12.29
CA GLN A 137 1.44 -12.82 -13.66
C GLN A 137 1.14 -11.70 -14.67
N THR A 138 1.37 -12.02 -15.94
CA THR A 138 0.98 -11.25 -17.13
C THR A 138 -0.06 -12.01 -17.94
N LYS A 139 -0.81 -11.30 -18.80
CA LYS A 139 -1.77 -11.91 -19.74
C LYS A 139 -1.66 -11.26 -21.12
N PRO A 140 -1.23 -11.99 -22.17
CA PRO A 140 -0.77 -13.40 -22.17
C PRO A 140 0.42 -13.65 -21.23
N ALA A 141 0.57 -14.88 -20.74
CA ALA A 141 1.68 -15.21 -19.83
C ALA A 141 3.04 -15.00 -20.50
N ASN A 142 4.01 -14.54 -19.71
CA ASN A 142 5.40 -14.28 -20.12
C ASN A 142 5.57 -13.16 -21.17
N GLU A 143 4.57 -12.29 -21.34
CA GLU A 143 4.60 -11.17 -22.29
C GLU A 143 4.41 -9.82 -21.57
N PRO A 144 4.95 -8.71 -22.10
CA PRO A 144 4.70 -7.38 -21.54
C PRO A 144 3.20 -7.07 -21.40
N GLY A 145 2.80 -6.49 -20.28
CA GLY A 145 1.41 -6.19 -20.01
C GLY A 145 1.15 -5.78 -18.57
N THR A 146 -0.10 -5.44 -18.26
CA THR A 146 -0.54 -5.13 -16.90
C THR A 146 -0.16 -6.25 -15.94
N ALA A 147 0.34 -5.89 -14.75
CA ALA A 147 0.60 -6.86 -13.70
C ALA A 147 -0.73 -7.31 -13.07
N LEU A 148 -0.94 -8.62 -12.98
CA LEU A 148 -2.18 -9.21 -12.50
C LEU A 148 -1.94 -10.11 -11.29
N ILE A 149 -2.93 -10.25 -10.41
CA ILE A 149 -2.99 -11.27 -9.35
C ILE A 149 -4.13 -12.23 -9.67
N GLU A 150 -3.81 -13.39 -10.25
CA GLU A 150 -4.81 -14.32 -10.81
C GLU A 150 -4.54 -15.80 -10.49
N ASP A 151 -5.26 -16.72 -11.14
CA ASP A 151 -5.18 -18.16 -10.91
C ASP A 151 -3.74 -18.73 -10.94
N TYR A 152 -3.46 -19.68 -10.05
CA TYR A 152 -2.15 -20.30 -9.88
C TYR A 152 -1.64 -21.03 -11.14
N ARG A 153 -2.54 -21.46 -12.04
CA ARG A 153 -2.18 -22.17 -13.29
C ARG A 153 -1.45 -21.26 -14.26
N THR A 154 -1.56 -19.95 -14.09
CA THR A 154 -0.93 -18.94 -14.94
C THR A 154 0.10 -18.08 -14.21
N ALA A 155 0.54 -18.53 -13.02
CA ALA A 155 1.54 -17.85 -12.20
C ALA A 155 2.87 -17.63 -12.94
N GLY A 156 3.40 -16.41 -12.86
CA GLY A 156 4.77 -16.09 -13.26
C GLY A 156 5.78 -16.48 -12.18
N GLN A 157 7.05 -16.52 -12.56
CA GLN A 157 8.18 -16.77 -11.65
C GLN A 157 9.06 -15.53 -11.58
N PHE A 158 9.43 -15.10 -10.38
CA PHE A 158 10.07 -13.81 -10.17
C PHE A 158 11.24 -13.86 -9.21
N ASN A 159 12.13 -12.89 -9.32
CA ASN A 159 13.11 -12.57 -8.29
C ASN A 159 13.37 -11.06 -8.27
N ILE A 160 14.00 -10.56 -7.20
CA ILE A 160 14.44 -9.18 -7.11
C ILE A 160 15.95 -9.10 -7.36
N VAL A 161 16.35 -8.40 -8.41
CA VAL A 161 17.74 -8.23 -8.84
C VAL A 161 18.04 -6.74 -8.97
N ASP A 162 19.02 -6.24 -8.22
CA ASP A 162 19.42 -4.83 -8.23
C ASP A 162 18.24 -3.85 -8.06
N GLY A 163 17.29 -4.20 -7.19
CA GLY A 163 16.11 -3.37 -6.93
C GLY A 163 14.99 -3.47 -7.97
N GLN A 164 15.11 -4.37 -8.94
CA GLN A 164 14.09 -4.62 -9.96
C GLN A 164 13.34 -5.92 -9.63
N LEU A 165 12.01 -5.91 -9.70
CA LEU A 165 11.25 -7.16 -9.71
C LEU A 165 11.23 -7.71 -11.13
N VAL A 166 11.86 -8.86 -11.33
CA VAL A 166 12.14 -9.46 -12.63
C VAL A 166 11.36 -10.75 -12.80
N GLU A 167 10.61 -10.88 -13.88
CA GLU A 167 9.95 -12.12 -14.30
C GLU A 167 10.91 -12.99 -15.14
N SER A 168 11.01 -14.27 -14.80
CA SER A 168 11.63 -15.30 -15.63
C SER A 168 10.61 -15.82 -16.64
N SER A 169 10.62 -15.25 -17.84
CA SER A 169 9.68 -15.56 -18.93
C SER A 169 10.12 -16.77 -19.79
N GLY A 170 11.26 -17.40 -19.49
CA GLY A 170 11.95 -18.36 -20.37
C GLY A 170 12.63 -17.73 -21.60
N GLY A 171 12.53 -16.40 -21.75
CA GLY A 171 13.17 -15.60 -22.80
C GLY A 171 13.83 -14.35 -22.21
N ASN A 172 13.62 -13.19 -22.85
CA ASN A 172 14.10 -11.92 -22.31
C ASN A 172 13.36 -11.60 -21.00
N PRO A 173 14.08 -11.16 -19.94
CA PRO A 173 13.45 -10.82 -18.67
C PRO A 173 12.45 -9.68 -18.84
N LEU A 174 11.34 -9.77 -18.11
CA LEU A 174 10.40 -8.66 -17.98
C LEU A 174 10.59 -8.00 -16.61
N TYR A 175 10.51 -6.69 -16.58
CA TYR A 175 10.72 -5.88 -15.39
C TYR A 175 9.40 -5.24 -14.99
N MET A 176 9.03 -5.39 -13.72
CA MET A 176 7.87 -4.68 -13.18
C MET A 176 8.19 -3.20 -13.11
N ASN A 177 7.42 -2.39 -13.83
CA ASN A 177 7.44 -0.95 -13.81
C ASN A 177 6.30 -0.43 -12.93
N VAL A 178 6.53 0.74 -12.33
CA VAL A 178 5.53 1.46 -11.53
C VAL A 178 5.29 2.81 -12.16
N GLU A 179 4.01 3.20 -12.20
CA GLU A 179 3.60 4.51 -12.65
C GLU A 179 4.24 5.59 -11.79
N LYS A 180 4.86 6.58 -12.44
CA LYS A 180 5.23 7.84 -11.79
C LYS A 180 4.05 8.80 -11.90
N PRO A 181 3.38 9.15 -10.80
CA PRO A 181 2.28 10.12 -10.83
C PRO A 181 2.74 11.50 -11.30
N ASP A 182 1.81 12.24 -11.89
CA ASP A 182 1.85 13.70 -11.87
C ASP A 182 1.37 14.24 -10.50
N ASP A 183 0.48 13.52 -9.81
CA ASP A 183 -0.04 13.83 -8.46
C ASP A 183 0.32 12.73 -7.45
N PHE A 184 1.24 13.03 -6.55
CA PHE A 184 1.73 12.11 -5.52
C PHE A 184 0.71 11.80 -4.40
N THR A 185 -0.48 12.40 -4.43
CA THR A 185 -1.57 12.09 -3.50
C THR A 185 -2.48 10.96 -4.00
N GLN A 186 -2.33 10.54 -5.27
CA GLN A 186 -3.12 9.44 -5.82
C GLN A 186 -2.93 8.14 -5.05
N ARG A 187 -4.01 7.37 -4.86
CA ARG A 187 -4.06 6.20 -3.95
C ARG A 187 -3.51 4.91 -4.55
N ALA A 188 -3.50 4.80 -5.87
CA ALA A 188 -3.10 3.61 -6.60
C ALA A 188 -2.11 4.01 -7.69
N LEU A 189 -0.93 3.39 -7.73
CA LEU A 189 0.01 3.54 -8.85
C LEU A 189 -0.06 2.29 -9.70
N ALA A 190 -0.32 2.46 -11.00
CA ALA A 190 -0.39 1.35 -11.93
C ALA A 190 0.94 0.59 -12.00
N THR A 191 0.85 -0.72 -12.19
CA THR A 191 2.02 -1.56 -12.38
C THR A 191 1.87 -2.46 -13.61
N TRP A 192 2.98 -2.67 -14.31
CA TRP A 192 3.01 -3.45 -15.54
C TRP A 192 4.40 -4.06 -15.76
N PHE A 193 4.48 -5.10 -16.57
CA PHE A 193 5.72 -5.71 -17.00
C PHE A 193 6.12 -5.21 -18.38
N ASN A 194 7.41 -4.92 -18.56
CA ASN A 194 7.98 -4.48 -19.82
C ASN A 194 9.42 -5.00 -19.98
N THR A 195 9.95 -5.00 -21.19
CA THR A 195 11.36 -5.36 -21.46
C THR A 195 12.35 -4.30 -20.98
N THR A 196 11.87 -3.11 -20.62
CA THR A 196 12.67 -2.01 -20.09
C THR A 196 12.59 -1.98 -18.57
N LYS A 197 13.75 -1.81 -17.92
CA LYS A 197 13.86 -1.69 -16.46
C LYS A 197 13.05 -0.52 -15.92
N ASN A 198 12.50 -0.71 -14.72
CA ASN A 198 11.83 0.33 -13.97
C ASN A 198 12.80 1.43 -13.59
N THR A 199 12.40 2.68 -13.86
CA THR A 199 13.15 3.88 -13.48
C THR A 199 12.57 4.58 -12.26
N PHE A 200 11.43 4.12 -11.74
CA PHE A 200 10.73 4.78 -10.64
C PHE A 200 10.55 3.86 -9.42
N GLY A 201 11.44 4.04 -8.45
CA GLY A 201 11.46 3.27 -7.21
C GLY A 201 12.18 1.92 -7.32
N THR A 202 12.21 1.23 -6.18
CA THR A 202 13.02 0.06 -5.92
C THR A 202 12.16 -1.00 -5.23
N PHE A 203 12.25 -2.23 -5.72
CA PHE A 203 11.66 -3.40 -5.07
C PHE A 203 12.65 -4.07 -4.12
N ALA A 204 12.13 -4.63 -3.03
CA ALA A 204 12.91 -5.46 -2.11
C ALA A 204 12.03 -6.52 -1.46
N PHE A 205 12.65 -7.62 -1.02
CA PHE A 205 12.01 -8.55 -0.09
C PHE A 205 12.27 -8.08 1.34
N GLN A 206 11.20 -8.01 2.14
CA GLN A 206 11.29 -7.80 3.59
C GLN A 206 10.64 -8.99 4.28
N GLY A 207 11.46 -9.93 4.76
CA GLY A 207 10.96 -11.27 5.05
C GLY A 207 10.55 -11.95 3.74
N ASP A 208 9.30 -12.40 3.65
CA ASP A 208 8.70 -12.92 2.43
C ASP A 208 7.88 -11.90 1.63
N ALA A 209 7.55 -10.75 2.23
CA ALA A 209 6.77 -9.70 1.58
C ALA A 209 7.56 -9.00 0.47
N VAL A 210 6.89 -8.77 -0.67
CA VAL A 210 7.38 -7.89 -1.72
C VAL A 210 7.05 -6.45 -1.34
N THR A 211 8.09 -5.64 -1.26
CA THR A 211 7.99 -4.21 -0.91
C THR A 211 8.42 -3.36 -2.09
N TRP A 212 7.88 -2.16 -2.16
CA TRP A 212 8.32 -1.14 -3.11
C TRP A 212 8.43 0.22 -2.43
N SER A 213 9.46 0.98 -2.78
CA SER A 213 9.68 2.32 -2.25
C SER A 213 10.33 3.24 -3.27
N THR A 214 10.12 4.54 -3.11
CA THR A 214 10.81 5.58 -3.86
C THR A 214 11.01 6.78 -2.94
N PRO A 215 12.09 7.58 -3.08
CA PRO A 215 12.28 8.78 -2.28
C PRO A 215 11.10 9.76 -2.37
N GLU A 216 10.42 9.80 -3.51
CA GLU A 216 9.36 10.75 -3.88
C GLU A 216 7.99 10.44 -3.22
N VAL A 217 7.70 9.19 -2.86
CA VAL A 217 6.41 8.76 -2.29
C VAL A 217 6.66 8.22 -0.88
N LYS A 218 6.11 8.88 0.15
CA LYS A 218 6.17 8.37 1.53
C LYS A 218 4.98 7.46 1.80
N ARG A 219 5.25 6.25 2.26
CA ARG A 219 4.24 5.23 2.53
C ARG A 219 4.43 4.67 3.93
N GLN A 220 3.33 4.46 4.64
CA GLN A 220 3.36 3.86 5.99
C GLN A 220 3.67 2.37 5.94
N ASN A 221 3.24 1.69 4.88
CA ASN A 221 3.49 0.28 4.64
C ASN A 221 4.03 0.09 3.23
N LEU A 222 5.30 -0.30 3.09
CA LEU A 222 5.94 -0.53 1.79
C LEU A 222 5.43 -1.80 1.11
N ALA A 223 4.81 -2.71 1.85
CA ALA A 223 4.21 -3.95 1.38
C ALA A 223 2.71 -3.81 1.08
N ALA A 224 2.14 -2.60 1.08
CA ALA A 224 0.72 -2.41 0.77
C ALA A 224 0.46 -2.41 -0.74
N TRP A 225 -0.46 -3.23 -1.19
CA TRP A 225 -0.85 -3.35 -2.59
C TRP A 225 -2.36 -3.25 -2.73
N LEU A 226 -2.83 -2.90 -3.92
CA LEU A 226 -4.23 -2.98 -4.28
C LEU A 226 -4.39 -3.97 -5.43
N VAL A 227 -5.38 -4.85 -5.33
CA VAL A 227 -5.86 -5.63 -6.46
C VAL A 227 -7.24 -5.09 -6.81
N CYS A 228 -7.35 -4.49 -7.99
CA CYS A 228 -8.54 -3.78 -8.43
C CYS A 228 -9.30 -4.54 -9.54
N LYS A 229 -10.24 -3.86 -10.19
CA LYS A 229 -10.99 -4.40 -11.34
C LYS A 229 -10.06 -5.04 -12.37
N GLY A 230 -10.46 -6.20 -12.88
CA GLY A 230 -9.66 -6.97 -13.83
C GLY A 230 -8.44 -7.63 -13.20
N GLN A 231 -8.38 -7.70 -11.86
CA GLN A 231 -7.28 -8.31 -11.10
C GLN A 231 -5.93 -7.61 -11.29
N ALA A 232 -5.97 -6.36 -11.77
CA ALA A 232 -4.80 -5.53 -11.94
C ALA A 232 -4.21 -5.15 -10.57
N LEU A 233 -2.89 -5.27 -10.47
CA LEU A 233 -2.11 -4.97 -9.29
C LEU A 233 -1.61 -3.53 -9.33
N PHE A 234 -1.73 -2.84 -8.19
CA PHE A 234 -1.29 -1.47 -8.02
C PHE A 234 -0.51 -1.34 -6.71
N ILE A 235 0.39 -0.38 -6.66
CA ILE A 235 0.97 0.07 -5.38
C ILE A 235 -0.11 0.83 -4.61
N ASN A 236 -0.37 0.45 -3.35
CA ASN A 236 -1.18 1.26 -2.45
C ASN A 236 -0.29 2.36 -1.82
N THR A 237 -0.53 3.63 -2.14
CA THR A 237 0.17 4.75 -1.50
C THR A 237 -0.51 5.19 -0.20
N GLY A 238 -1.74 4.73 0.04
CA GLY A 238 -2.53 4.99 1.23
C GLY A 238 -2.21 4.08 2.41
N ALA A 239 -3.02 4.20 3.45
CA ALA A 239 -2.99 3.29 4.59
C ALA A 239 -3.65 1.96 4.21
N TYR A 240 -2.95 0.86 4.50
CA TYR A 240 -3.46 -0.48 4.26
C TYR A 240 -4.75 -0.72 5.04
N ALA A 241 -5.76 -1.33 4.39
CA ALA A 241 -7.07 -1.64 4.96
C ALA A 241 -7.89 -0.42 5.44
N TYR A 242 -7.52 0.79 5.01
CA TYR A 242 -8.21 2.03 5.38
C TYR A 242 -8.48 2.88 4.14
N GLN A 243 -9.77 3.21 3.92
CA GLN A 243 -10.22 3.94 2.73
C GLN A 243 -9.66 3.32 1.44
N THR A 244 -9.71 1.98 1.37
CA THR A 244 -9.40 1.23 0.16
C THR A 244 -10.26 1.76 -0.98
N PRO A 245 -9.67 2.12 -2.13
CA PRO A 245 -10.44 2.64 -3.26
C PRO A 245 -11.57 1.68 -3.67
N ALA A 246 -12.73 2.24 -4.02
CA ALA A 246 -13.87 1.44 -4.44
C ALA A 246 -13.52 0.54 -5.64
N GLY A 247 -13.89 -0.74 -5.58
CA GLY A 247 -13.54 -1.73 -6.60
C GLY A 247 -12.12 -2.28 -6.48
N CYS A 248 -11.40 -1.96 -5.40
CA CYS A 248 -10.11 -2.54 -5.05
C CYS A 248 -10.18 -3.28 -3.73
N ALA A 249 -9.31 -4.27 -3.57
CA ALA A 249 -9.02 -4.92 -2.31
C ALA A 249 -7.57 -4.65 -1.91
N ASP A 250 -7.36 -4.30 -0.65
CA ASP A 250 -6.03 -4.25 -0.05
C ASP A 250 -5.41 -5.64 0.00
N GLN A 251 -4.13 -5.72 -0.34
CA GLN A 251 -3.36 -6.95 -0.38
C GLN A 251 -1.93 -6.74 0.09
N THR A 252 -1.35 -7.79 0.65
CA THR A 252 0.09 -7.97 0.68
C THR A 252 0.43 -9.14 -0.22
N ILE A 253 1.55 -9.04 -0.93
CA ILE A 253 2.03 -10.11 -1.81
C ILE A 253 3.38 -10.60 -1.31
N HIS A 254 3.54 -11.93 -1.32
CA HIS A 254 4.64 -12.62 -0.67
C HIS A 254 5.24 -13.64 -1.61
N TYR A 255 6.54 -13.87 -1.51
CA TYR A 255 7.15 -14.97 -2.23
C TYR A 255 6.71 -16.31 -1.65
N TYR A 256 6.64 -17.31 -2.52
CA TYR A 256 6.40 -18.71 -2.20
C TYR A 256 7.39 -19.55 -2.99
N ASN A 257 8.06 -20.49 -2.32
CA ASN A 257 9.19 -21.25 -2.83
C ASN A 257 8.91 -22.76 -2.99
N GLY A 258 7.63 -23.15 -3.04
CA GLY A 258 7.27 -24.53 -3.38
C GLY A 258 7.60 -24.86 -4.83
N ASP A 259 7.80 -26.15 -5.13
CA ASP A 259 8.17 -26.63 -6.47
C ASP A 259 7.17 -26.21 -7.55
N THR A 260 5.90 -26.06 -7.19
CA THR A 260 4.81 -25.62 -8.08
C THR A 260 3.93 -24.59 -7.36
N ALA A 261 3.35 -23.64 -8.09
CA ALA A 261 2.26 -22.81 -7.58
C ALA A 261 1.06 -23.69 -7.14
N ASN A 262 0.36 -23.29 -6.08
CA ASN A 262 -0.73 -24.07 -5.49
C ASN A 262 -1.97 -23.21 -5.24
N ASN A 263 -3.11 -23.87 -5.07
CA ASN A 263 -4.37 -23.24 -4.67
C ASN A 263 -4.52 -23.21 -3.14
#